data_AF-A0A6C1QD53-F1
#
_entry.id   AF-A0A6C1QD53-F1
#
_cell.length_a   1.000
_cell.length_b   1.000
_cell.length_c   1.000
_cell.angle_alpha   90.00
_cell.angle_beta   90.00
_cell.angle_gamma   90.00
#
_symmetry.space_group_name_H-M   'P 1'
#
loop_
_entity.id
_entity.type
_entity.pdbx_description
1 polymer ?
#
loop_
_entity_poly.entity_id
_entity_poly.type
_entity_poly.pdbx_seq_one_letter_code
_entity_poly.pdbx_strand_id
1 'polypeptide(L)'
;MNKESILSHTFEKIQNYIHKNEAIQPVVNYQEPSSLRQTLKASVVDEPAGEEEFLKMMDQYLEFAVKTGNKQFLNQLYSGFNLPAFIGDMLTSLTNTSMYTYEVAPAATIIEK
;
A
#
# COMPACT_ATOMS: atom_id res chain seq x y z
N MET A 1 7.33 10.55 16.24
CA MET A 1 6.66 10.46 14.92
C MET A 1 5.68 11.60 14.79
N ASN A 2 5.94 12.54 13.88
CA ASN A 2 5.03 13.62 13.56
C ASN A 2 3.99 13.11 12.54
N LYS A 3 2.69 13.19 12.89
CA LYS A 3 1.60 12.65 12.06
C LYS A 3 1.50 13.35 10.70
N GLU A 4 1.61 14.68 10.67
CA GLU A 4 1.50 15.47 9.45
C GLU A 4 2.67 15.21 8.50
N SER A 5 3.87 15.08 9.06
CA SER A 5 5.07 14.70 8.32
C SER A 5 4.90 13.31 7.68
N ILE A 6 4.51 12.31 8.46
CA ILE A 6 4.35 10.93 7.96
C ILE A 6 3.29 10.87 6.86
N LEU A 7 2.15 11.55 7.04
CA LEU A 7 1.10 11.58 6.02
C LEU A 7 1.61 12.22 4.74
N SER A 8 2.27 13.37 4.82
CA SER A 8 2.82 14.07 3.65
C SER A 8 3.80 13.18 2.86
N HIS A 9 4.79 12.59 3.55
CA HIS A 9 5.74 11.68 2.90
C HIS A 9 5.08 10.41 2.36
N THR A 10 4.04 9.90 3.02
CA THR A 10 3.27 8.76 2.54
C THR A 10 2.57 9.09 1.22
N PHE A 11 1.94 10.26 1.11
CA PHE A 11 1.29 10.70 -0.13
C PHE A 11 2.29 10.88 -1.27
N GLU A 12 3.46 11.47 -1.01
CA GLU A 12 4.54 11.56 -2.01
C GLU A 12 4.97 10.19 -2.51
N LYS A 13 5.16 9.21 -1.61
CA LYS A 13 5.52 7.83 -1.97
C LYS A 13 4.43 7.16 -2.81
N ILE A 14 3.15 7.35 -2.47
CA ILE A 14 2.01 6.84 -3.25
C ILE A 14 2.01 7.42 -4.66
N GLN A 15 2.13 8.75 -4.80
CA GLN A 15 2.17 9.41 -6.12
C GLN A 15 3.34 8.90 -6.97
N ASN A 16 4.53 8.80 -6.37
CA ASN A 16 5.71 8.27 -7.04
C ASN A 16 5.53 6.82 -7.48
N TYR A 17 4.91 5.97 -6.65
CA TYR A 17 4.65 4.56 -6.98
C TYR A 17 3.69 4.41 -8.16
N ILE A 18 2.59 5.18 -8.17
CA ILE A 18 1.62 5.20 -9.26
C ILE A 18 2.29 5.64 -10.56
N HIS A 19 3.03 6.77 -10.54
CA HIS A 19 3.69 7.30 -11.72
C HIS A 19 4.74 6.33 -12.29
N LYS A 20 5.56 5.72 -11.42
CA LYS A 20 6.53 4.70 -11.87
C LYS A 20 5.84 3.55 -12.60
N ASN A 21 4.69 3.07 -12.11
CA ASN A 21 3.95 1.96 -12.71
C ASN A 21 3.37 2.23 -14.10
N GLU A 22 3.36 3.49 -14.56
CA GLU A 22 2.99 3.84 -15.93
C GLU A 22 4.16 3.67 -16.92
N ALA A 23 5.40 3.72 -16.44
CA ALA A 23 6.61 3.56 -17.24
C ALA A 23 6.96 2.08 -17.50
N ILE A 24 7.82 1.84 -18.49
CA ILE A 24 8.39 0.52 -18.74
C ILE A 24 9.40 0.21 -17.64
N GLN A 25 9.07 -0.75 -16.78
CA GLN A 25 9.93 -1.21 -15.68
C GLN A 25 9.62 -2.67 -15.34
N PRO A 26 10.53 -3.38 -14.66
CA PRO A 26 10.29 -4.75 -14.19
C PRO A 26 9.04 -4.83 -13.31
N VAL A 27 8.18 -5.81 -13.56
CA VAL A 27 6.95 -6.07 -12.78
C VAL A 27 7.25 -6.43 -11.31
N VAL A 28 8.41 -7.00 -11.05
CA VAL A 28 8.89 -7.32 -9.70
C VAL A 28 10.41 -7.25 -9.67
N ASN A 29 10.97 -6.71 -8.58
CA ASN A 29 12.39 -6.84 -8.28
C ASN A 29 12.60 -8.12 -7.46
N TYR A 30 12.69 -9.26 -8.14
CA TYR A 30 12.67 -10.57 -7.47
C TYR A 30 13.93 -10.80 -6.63
N GLN A 31 13.74 -11.32 -5.41
CA GLN A 31 14.79 -11.86 -4.56
C GLN A 31 14.32 -13.18 -3.94
N GLU A 32 15.26 -14.11 -3.74
CA GLU A 32 15.00 -15.33 -2.98
C GLU A 32 14.56 -15.00 -1.55
N PRO A 33 13.68 -15.81 -0.92
CA PRO A 33 13.12 -15.50 0.41
C PRO A 33 14.16 -15.23 1.50
N SER A 34 15.29 -15.95 1.49
CA SER A 34 16.39 -15.74 2.44
C SER A 34 17.04 -14.37 2.27
N SER A 35 17.25 -13.93 1.03
CA SER A 35 17.84 -12.64 0.70
C SER A 35 16.86 -11.51 1.00
N LEU A 36 15.58 -11.67 0.63
CA LEU A 36 14.56 -10.67 0.89
C LEU A 36 14.35 -10.44 2.40
N ARG A 37 14.42 -11.50 3.21
CA ARG A 37 14.33 -11.38 4.68
C ARG A 37 15.45 -10.52 5.25
N GLN A 38 16.66 -10.66 4.73
CA GLN A 38 17.80 -9.82 5.13
C GLN A 38 17.62 -8.38 4.66
N THR A 39 17.12 -8.18 3.44
CA THR A 39 16.84 -6.86 2.86
C THR A 39 15.78 -6.10 3.64
N LEU A 40 14.63 -6.74 3.92
CA LEU A 40 13.50 -6.11 4.62
C LEU A 40 13.72 -5.98 6.13
N LYS A 41 14.70 -6.71 6.70
CA LYS A 41 14.93 -6.80 8.15
C LYS A 41 13.62 -7.00 8.92
N ALA A 42 12.77 -7.90 8.44
CA ALA A 42 11.38 -8.07 8.88
C ALA A 42 11.22 -8.70 10.29
N SER A 43 12.09 -8.34 11.24
CA SER A 43 11.98 -8.71 12.64
C SER A 43 11.20 -7.63 13.39
N VAL A 44 10.11 -8.04 14.03
CA VAL A 44 9.47 -7.22 15.07
C VAL A 44 10.43 -7.19 16.25
N VAL A 45 10.90 -5.99 16.60
CA VAL A 45 11.76 -5.75 17.77
C VAL A 45 10.93 -5.08 18.87
N ASP A 46 11.39 -5.18 20.11
CA ASP A 46 10.68 -4.60 21.26
C ASP A 46 10.69 -3.07 21.27
N GLU A 47 11.66 -2.45 20.58
CA GLU A 47 11.77 -1.00 20.48
C GLU A 47 10.93 -0.44 19.31
N PRO A 48 10.21 0.67 19.50
CA PRO A 48 9.45 1.30 18.44
C PRO A 48 10.38 1.90 17.38
N ALA A 49 10.05 1.69 16.10
CA ALA A 49 10.79 2.28 14.99
C ALA A 49 10.69 3.82 15.00
N GLY A 50 11.79 4.46 14.62
CA GLY A 50 11.81 5.91 14.35
C GLY A 50 11.02 6.28 13.10
N GLU A 51 10.75 7.57 12.90
CA GLU A 51 10.03 8.06 11.72
C GLU A 51 10.79 7.76 10.41
N GLU A 52 12.10 8.03 10.38
CA GLU A 52 12.96 7.74 9.22
C GLU A 52 12.98 6.24 8.90
N GLU A 53 13.11 5.41 9.93
CA GLU A 53 13.10 3.95 9.78
C GLU A 53 11.76 3.46 9.23
N PHE A 54 10.65 3.96 9.74
CA PHE A 54 9.31 3.63 9.25
C PHE A 54 9.13 4.03 7.78
N LEU A 55 9.53 5.24 7.39
CA LEU A 55 9.46 5.70 5.99
C LEU A 55 10.36 4.87 5.07
N LYS A 56 11.54 4.44 5.56
CA LYS A 56 12.43 3.53 4.83
C LYS A 56 11.81 2.15 4.66
N MET A 57 11.15 1.61 5.69
CA MET A 57 10.44 0.34 5.59
C MET A 57 9.33 0.40 4.51
N MET A 58 8.63 1.54 4.39
CA MET A 58 7.66 1.75 3.32
C MET A 58 8.32 1.72 1.94
N ASP A 59 9.46 2.39 1.76
CA ASP A 59 10.19 2.34 0.48
C ASP A 59 10.63 0.93 0.11
N GLN A 60 11.18 0.19 1.08
CA GLN A 60 11.60 -1.19 0.89
C GLN A 60 10.42 -2.08 0.51
N TYR A 61 9.29 -1.95 1.20
CA TYR A 61 8.07 -2.68 0.87
C TYR A 61 7.61 -2.41 -0.57
N LEU A 62 7.52 -1.13 -0.96
CA LEU A 62 7.06 -0.74 -2.30
C LEU A 62 8.01 -1.19 -3.42
N GLU A 63 9.32 -1.20 -3.16
CA GLU A 63 10.35 -1.64 -4.12
C GLU A 63 10.20 -3.12 -4.48
N PHE A 64 10.02 -3.96 -3.46
CA PHE A 64 9.96 -5.42 -3.60
C PHE A 64 8.54 -5.97 -3.81
N ALA A 65 7.50 -5.15 -3.62
CA ALA A 65 6.14 -5.53 -3.95
C ALA A 65 6.01 -5.81 -5.46
N VAL A 66 5.22 -6.83 -5.79
CA VAL A 66 4.80 -7.09 -7.17
C VAL A 66 3.93 -5.92 -7.64
N LYS A 67 4.31 -5.31 -8.76
CA LYS A 67 3.64 -4.14 -9.33
C LYS A 67 2.43 -4.59 -10.14
N THR A 68 1.36 -4.98 -9.46
CA THR A 68 0.13 -5.51 -10.09
C THR A 68 -0.58 -4.50 -11.00
N GLY A 69 -0.34 -3.21 -10.78
CA GLY A 69 -0.82 -2.12 -11.65
C GLY A 69 -0.04 -1.93 -12.95
N ASN A 70 1.12 -2.57 -13.11
CA ASN A 70 1.94 -2.48 -14.31
C ASN A 70 1.24 -3.17 -15.49
N LYS A 71 1.25 -2.54 -16.67
CA LYS A 71 0.62 -3.07 -17.90
C LYS A 71 1.16 -4.44 -18.35
N GLN A 72 2.35 -4.82 -17.89
CA GLN A 72 2.99 -6.10 -18.18
C GLN A 72 2.69 -7.18 -17.13
N PHE A 73 1.92 -6.88 -16.07
CA PHE A 73 1.47 -7.88 -15.11
C PHE A 73 0.27 -8.66 -15.67
N LEU A 74 0.54 -9.89 -16.14
CA LEU A 74 -0.46 -10.79 -16.75
C LEU A 74 -0.57 -12.13 -16.02
N ASN A 75 -0.18 -12.16 -14.74
CA ASN A 75 -0.05 -13.42 -13.99
C ASN A 75 -1.38 -13.91 -13.39
N GLN A 76 -2.36 -13.03 -13.21
CA GLN A 76 -3.59 -13.31 -12.46
C GLN A 76 -4.83 -12.86 -13.23
N LEU A 77 -6.01 -13.26 -12.74
CA LEU A 77 -7.31 -12.82 -13.27
C LEU A 77 -7.65 -11.36 -12.94
N TYR A 78 -6.73 -10.63 -12.29
CA TYR A 78 -6.81 -9.19 -12.00
C TYR A 78 -5.49 -8.52 -12.39
N SER A 79 -5.55 -7.27 -12.82
CA SER A 79 -4.38 -6.44 -13.16
C SER A 79 -4.82 -4.97 -13.30
N GLY A 80 -3.84 -4.07 -13.31
CA GLY A 80 -4.04 -2.64 -13.52
C GLY A 80 -4.33 -1.88 -12.22
N PHE A 81 -4.32 -0.56 -12.33
CA PHE A 81 -4.59 0.36 -11.24
C PHE A 81 -5.82 1.22 -11.57
N ASN A 82 -6.76 1.31 -10.63
CA ASN A 82 -7.95 2.13 -10.74
C ASN A 82 -7.96 3.15 -9.60
N LEU A 83 -7.74 4.43 -9.95
CA LEU A 83 -7.61 5.51 -8.96
C LEU A 83 -8.89 5.69 -8.11
N PRO A 84 -10.11 5.77 -8.69
CA PRO A 84 -11.34 5.81 -7.89
C PRO A 84 -11.47 4.66 -6.88
N ALA A 85 -11.18 3.41 -7.29
CA ALA A 85 -11.25 2.26 -6.40
C ALA A 85 -10.24 2.37 -5.25
N PHE A 86 -8.99 2.75 -5.54
CA PHE A 86 -7.96 2.97 -4.53
C PHE A 86 -8.34 4.04 -3.50
N ILE A 87 -8.93 5.16 -3.94
CA ILE A 87 -9.44 6.19 -3.02
C ILE A 87 -10.59 5.64 -2.16
N GLY A 88 -11.47 4.81 -2.72
CA GLY A 88 -12.51 4.10 -1.97
C GLY A 88 -11.93 3.21 -0.88
N ASP A 89 -10.87 2.44 -1.18
CA ASP A 89 -10.18 1.59 -0.20
C ASP A 89 -9.52 2.40 0.92
N MET A 90 -8.90 3.54 0.59
CA MET A 90 -8.32 4.45 1.58
C MET A 90 -9.38 5.00 2.54
N LEU A 91 -10.51 5.47 2.02
CA LEU A 91 -11.61 6.00 2.83
C LEU A 91 -12.26 4.91 3.70
N THR A 92 -12.42 3.71 3.15
CA THR A 92 -12.96 2.56 3.89
C THR A 92 -12.02 2.17 5.03
N SER A 93 -10.71 2.12 4.77
CA SER A 93 -9.69 1.83 5.80
C SER A 93 -9.61 2.92 6.87
N LEU A 94 -9.74 4.19 6.47
CA LEU A 94 -9.72 5.34 7.39
C LEU A 94 -10.93 5.33 8.34
N THR A 95 -12.11 4.98 7.83
CA THR A 95 -13.36 4.96 8.64
C THR A 95 -13.48 3.70 9.50
N ASN A 96 -12.87 2.59 9.08
CA ASN A 96 -12.72 1.35 9.87
C ASN A 96 -14.00 0.89 10.59
N THR A 97 -15.15 0.97 9.89
CA THR A 97 -16.44 0.46 10.40
C THR A 97 -16.68 -0.99 9.97
N SER A 98 -17.74 -1.61 10.48
CA SER A 98 -18.15 -2.97 10.13
C SER A 98 -19.59 -3.00 9.62
N MET A 99 -19.84 -3.74 8.54
CA MET A 99 -21.10 -3.72 7.78
C MET A 99 -22.23 -4.60 8.39
N TYR A 100 -22.30 -4.75 9.71
CA TYR A 100 -23.29 -5.66 10.33
C TYR A 100 -24.62 -4.98 10.69
N THR A 101 -24.64 -3.67 10.93
CA THR A 101 -25.88 -2.91 11.20
C THR A 101 -25.83 -1.52 10.56
N TYR A 102 -27.01 -0.97 10.26
CA TYR A 102 -27.14 0.39 9.75
C TYR A 102 -26.60 1.45 10.72
N GLU A 103 -26.73 1.22 12.03
CA GLU A 103 -26.28 2.16 13.07
C GLU A 103 -24.78 2.44 12.99
N VAL A 104 -23.96 1.42 12.73
CA VAL A 104 -22.50 1.56 12.71
C VAL A 104 -21.94 1.90 11.33
N ALA A 105 -22.65 1.57 10.24
CA ALA A 105 -22.19 1.78 8.86
C ALA A 105 -23.28 2.35 7.94
N PRO A 106 -23.92 3.49 8.28
CA PRO A 106 -25.10 3.97 7.56
C PRO A 106 -24.82 4.32 6.10
N ALA A 107 -23.73 5.04 5.82
CA ALA A 107 -23.35 5.43 4.46
C ALA A 107 -23.04 4.20 3.58
N ALA A 108 -22.20 3.29 4.09
CA ALA A 108 -21.81 2.10 3.35
C ALA A 108 -23.00 1.14 3.15
N THR A 109 -23.91 1.03 4.12
CA THR A 109 -25.16 0.25 3.99
C THR A 109 -26.09 0.79 2.89
N ILE A 110 -26.12 2.11 2.67
CA ILE A 110 -26.89 2.70 1.58
C ILE A 110 -26.20 2.48 0.23
N ILE A 111 -24.86 2.57 0.17
CA ILE A 111 -24.09 2.35 -1.07
C ILE A 111 -24.17 0.89 -1.55
N GLU A 112 -24.25 -0.08 -0.65
CA GLU A 112 -24.34 -1.50 -0.98
C GLU A 112 -25.69 -1.91 -1.62
N LYS A 113 -26.75 -1.17 -1.32
CA LYS A 113 -28.13 -1.46 -1.79
C LYS A 113 -28.38 -0.96 -3.21
#